data_AF-A0A7M7RG35-F1
#
_entry.id   AF-A0A7M7RG35-F1
#
_cell.length_a   1.000
_cell.length_b   1.000
_cell.length_c   1.000
_cell.angle_alpha   90.00
_cell.angle_beta   90.00
_cell.angle_gamma   90.00
#
_symmetry.space_group_name_H-M   'P 1'
#
loop_
_entity.id
_entity.type
_entity.pdbx_description
1 polymer ?
#
loop_
_entity_poly.entity_id
_entity_poly.type
_entity_poly.pdbx_seq_one_letter_code
_entity_poly.pdbx_strand_id
1 'polypeptide(L)'
;MEVNPPELKRDGTMQVTAKEGAEFLKRSGAEDLIPAVDGEGDAKPDLKRDTTMAATLKEGEAFLESSGKPDETARTRGEQEQIDEALAASEIPAIPRDNTMQVTAKEGKELLGDEPIGSTRAETEALKEVADDAEVVEGEDDDEDDDEGDEDEENGDEEEDEEEKANLKRTITMAETLAEGEEFLKRQKTNGDAKEEAPQAEAAS
;
A
#
# COMPACT_ATOMS: atom_id res chain seq x y z
N MET A 1 -52.44 57.59 33.87
CA MET A 1 -52.38 56.77 32.65
C MET A 1 -50.93 56.34 32.50
N GLU A 2 -50.61 55.14 32.96
CA GLU A 2 -49.30 54.53 32.72
C GLU A 2 -49.25 54.05 31.27
N VAL A 3 -48.29 54.57 30.51
CA VAL A 3 -48.00 54.11 29.15
C VAL A 3 -46.87 53.11 29.27
N ASN A 4 -47.20 51.82 29.16
CA ASN A 4 -46.16 50.78 29.10
C ASN A 4 -45.36 50.94 27.81
N PRO A 5 -44.01 51.01 27.87
CA PRO A 5 -43.19 51.09 26.68
C PRO A 5 -43.28 49.78 25.88
N PRO A 6 -43.31 49.84 24.53
CA PRO A 6 -43.39 48.64 23.70
C PRO A 6 -42.11 47.79 23.86
N GLU A 7 -42.28 46.53 24.27
CA GLU A 7 -41.20 45.54 24.29
C GLU A 7 -40.76 45.22 22.85
N LEU A 8 -39.64 45.80 22.43
CA LEU A 8 -38.96 45.42 21.19
C LEU A 8 -38.28 44.06 21.40
N LYS A 9 -38.94 42.98 20.96
CA LYS A 9 -38.31 41.67 20.81
C LYS A 9 -37.26 41.78 19.71
N ARG A 10 -36.00 41.95 20.11
CA ARG A 10 -34.87 41.80 19.19
C ARG A 10 -34.65 40.31 19.00
N ASP A 11 -34.88 39.83 17.78
CA ASP A 11 -34.47 38.48 17.41
C ASP A 11 -32.97 38.32 17.68
N GLY A 12 -32.59 37.19 18.28
CA GLY A 12 -31.18 36.89 18.52
C GLY A 12 -30.44 36.76 17.20
N THR A 13 -29.14 37.10 17.17
CA THR A 13 -28.31 37.00 15.97
C THR A 13 -28.41 35.63 15.28
N MET A 14 -28.50 34.56 16.07
CA MET A 14 -28.68 33.19 15.56
C MET A 14 -30.02 32.96 14.83
N GLN A 15 -31.10 33.60 15.29
CA GLN A 15 -32.41 33.51 14.63
C GLN A 15 -32.40 34.26 13.30
N VAL A 16 -31.70 35.40 13.24
CA VAL A 16 -31.51 36.17 12.01
C VAL A 16 -30.71 35.35 10.99
N THR A 17 -29.58 34.77 11.38
CA THR A 17 -28.77 33.92 10.49
C THR A 17 -29.51 32.68 10.01
N ALA A 18 -30.32 32.06 10.86
CA ALA A 18 -31.15 30.92 10.45
C ALA A 18 -32.21 31.31 9.39
N LYS A 19 -32.85 32.48 9.57
CA LYS A 19 -33.80 33.02 8.59
C LYS A 19 -33.12 33.36 7.26
N GLU A 20 -31.96 34.03 7.33
CA GLU A 20 -31.16 34.37 6.13
C GLU A 20 -30.67 33.13 5.38
N GLY A 21 -30.21 32.10 6.12
CA GLY A 21 -29.79 30.82 5.53
C GLY A 21 -30.94 30.09 4.83
N ALA A 22 -32.14 30.10 5.41
CA ALA A 22 -33.32 29.52 4.78
C ALA A 22 -33.72 30.27 3.50
N GLU A 23 -33.68 31.61 3.50
CA GLU A 23 -33.92 32.40 2.28
C GLU A 23 -32.88 32.16 1.19
N PHE A 24 -31.61 31.99 1.58
CA PHE A 24 -30.54 31.66 0.65
C PHE A 24 -30.77 30.31 -0.04
N LEU A 25 -31.09 29.27 0.74
CA LEU A 25 -31.40 27.93 0.23
C LEU A 25 -32.62 27.93 -0.71
N LYS A 26 -33.62 28.77 -0.40
CA LYS A 26 -34.78 28.98 -1.26
C LYS A 26 -34.41 29.58 -2.62
N ARG A 27 -33.48 30.54 -2.63
CA ARG A 27 -33.00 31.18 -3.87
C ARG A 27 -32.09 30.26 -4.69
N SER A 28 -31.29 29.43 -4.05
CA SER A 28 -30.39 28.50 -4.74
C SER A 28 -31.07 27.24 -5.26
N GLY A 29 -32.38 27.07 -5.02
CA GLY A 29 -33.12 25.87 -5.41
C GLY A 29 -32.82 24.64 -4.56
N ALA A 30 -32.16 24.83 -3.41
CA ALA A 30 -31.83 23.78 -2.45
C ALA A 30 -32.85 23.72 -1.30
N GLU A 31 -34.14 23.87 -1.63
CA GLU A 31 -35.23 23.87 -0.65
C GLU A 31 -35.31 22.54 0.13
N ASP A 32 -34.85 21.44 -0.46
CA ASP A 32 -34.78 20.11 0.16
C ASP A 32 -33.82 20.04 1.37
N LEU A 33 -32.88 20.97 1.48
CA LEU A 33 -31.94 21.06 2.61
C LEU A 33 -32.49 21.89 3.77
N ILE A 34 -33.65 22.55 3.61
CA ILE A 34 -34.32 23.27 4.69
C ILE A 34 -34.99 22.21 5.58
N PRO A 35 -34.52 21.99 6.82
CA PRO A 35 -35.18 21.04 7.70
C PRO A 35 -36.62 21.54 7.94
N ALA A 36 -37.62 20.70 7.66
CA ALA A 36 -39.01 21.02 7.92
C ALA A 36 -39.17 21.35 9.42
N VAL A 37 -39.34 22.63 9.75
CA VAL A 37 -39.49 23.12 11.13
C VAL A 37 -40.92 22.92 11.66
N ASP A 38 -41.66 21.98 11.08
CA ASP A 38 -43.05 21.67 11.45
C ASP A 38 -43.15 20.62 12.57
N GLY A 39 -42.10 20.50 13.38
CA GLY A 39 -42.01 19.53 14.46
C GLY A 39 -41.59 20.18 15.76
N GLU A 40 -42.57 20.62 16.53
CA GLU A 40 -42.46 20.81 17.99
C GLU A 40 -42.25 19.43 18.63
N GLY A 41 -41.05 18.91 18.47
CA GLY A 41 -40.61 17.61 18.92
C GLY A 41 -39.10 17.65 19.01
N ASP A 42 -38.60 17.75 20.23
CA ASP A 42 -37.20 17.62 20.65
C ASP A 42 -36.59 16.23 20.33
N ALA A 43 -37.01 15.59 19.23
CA ALA A 43 -36.37 14.42 18.67
C ALA A 43 -35.13 14.88 17.90
N LYS A 44 -34.13 15.38 18.65
CA LYS A 44 -32.75 15.36 18.19
C LYS A 44 -32.51 13.95 17.64
N PRO A 45 -32.02 13.79 16.40
CA PRO A 45 -31.67 12.47 15.91
C PRO A 45 -30.75 11.88 16.97
N ASP A 46 -31.17 10.74 17.51
CA ASP A 46 -30.41 10.00 18.51
C ASP A 46 -29.22 9.43 17.73
N LEU A 47 -28.23 10.30 17.49
CA LEU A 47 -26.93 9.91 16.98
C LEU A 47 -26.43 8.93 18.04
N LYS A 48 -26.58 7.64 17.73
CA LYS A 48 -25.80 6.57 18.32
C LYS A 48 -24.37 6.94 17.99
N ARG A 49 -23.80 7.81 18.81
CA ARG A 49 -22.37 8.00 18.92
C ARG A 49 -21.93 6.63 19.38
N ASP A 50 -21.53 5.81 18.43
CA ASP A 50 -20.65 4.71 18.73
C ASP A 50 -19.60 5.33 19.65
N THR A 51 -19.61 4.89 20.90
CA THR A 51 -18.69 5.42 21.89
C THR A 51 -17.31 5.29 21.25
N THR A 52 -16.43 6.27 21.45
CA THR A 52 -15.10 6.28 20.80
C THR A 52 -14.38 4.94 20.89
N MET A 53 -14.67 4.17 21.95
CA MET A 53 -14.24 2.78 22.14
C MET A 53 -14.76 1.79 21.07
N ALA A 54 -16.05 1.83 20.70
CA ALA A 54 -16.62 0.98 19.67
C ALA A 54 -16.03 1.28 18.28
N ALA A 55 -15.80 2.57 17.98
CA ALA A 55 -15.11 2.97 16.75
C ALA A 55 -13.65 2.44 16.73
N THR A 56 -12.90 2.60 17.82
CA THR A 56 -11.52 2.07 17.91
C THR A 56 -11.46 0.54 17.84
N LEU A 57 -12.44 -0.17 18.37
CA LEU A 57 -12.52 -1.62 18.25
C LEU A 57 -12.72 -2.04 16.79
N LYS A 58 -13.65 -1.39 16.10
CA LYS A 58 -13.94 -1.66 14.68
C LYS A 58 -12.74 -1.33 13.79
N GLU A 59 -12.05 -0.22 14.05
CA GLU A 59 -10.82 0.16 13.33
C GLU A 59 -9.67 -0.81 13.63
N GLY A 60 -9.53 -1.25 14.89
CA GLY A 60 -8.53 -2.25 15.27
C GLY A 60 -8.76 -3.63 14.63
N GLU A 61 -10.01 -4.06 14.53
CA GLU A 61 -10.38 -5.30 13.83
C GLU A 61 -10.06 -5.22 12.33
N ALA A 62 -10.42 -4.12 11.66
CA ALA A 62 -10.10 -3.91 10.26
C ALA A 62 -8.57 -3.85 10.02
N PHE A 63 -7.83 -3.24 10.94
CA PHE A 63 -6.37 -3.20 10.87
C PHE A 63 -5.75 -4.61 10.97
N LEU A 64 -6.20 -5.42 11.93
CA LEU A 64 -5.73 -6.80 12.10
C LEU A 64 -6.10 -7.72 10.92
N GLU A 65 -7.24 -7.47 10.27
CA GLU A 65 -7.62 -8.20 9.05
C GLU A 65 -6.70 -7.83 7.87
N SER A 66 -6.37 -6.55 7.71
CA SER A 66 -5.50 -6.07 6.64
C SER A 66 -4.02 -6.42 6.83
N SER A 67 -3.53 -6.39 8.07
CA SER A 67 -2.10 -6.56 8.40
C SER A 67 -1.73 -8.02 8.69
N GLY A 68 -2.70 -8.92 8.67
CA GLY A 68 -2.52 -10.31 9.11
C GLY A 68 -2.52 -10.42 10.64
N LYS A 69 -2.93 -11.59 11.13
CA LYS A 69 -2.88 -11.89 12.56
C LYS A 69 -1.42 -12.21 12.93
N PRO A 70 -0.85 -11.59 13.97
CA PRO A 70 0.46 -11.98 14.47
C PRO A 70 0.44 -13.46 14.88
N ASP A 71 1.58 -14.12 14.70
CA ASP A 71 1.74 -15.53 15.03
C ASP A 71 1.55 -15.72 16.55
N GLU A 72 0.75 -16.71 16.94
CA GLU A 72 0.49 -17.01 18.36
C GLU A 72 1.76 -17.41 19.12
N THR A 73 2.81 -17.80 18.39
CA THR A 73 4.11 -18.18 18.95
C THR A 73 5.07 -17.00 19.13
N ALA A 74 4.83 -15.86 18.47
CA ALA A 74 5.65 -14.66 18.59
C ALA A 74 5.33 -13.90 19.89
N ARG A 75 6.32 -13.75 20.78
CA ARG A 75 6.17 -12.95 22.02
C ARG A 75 6.62 -11.51 21.82
N THR A 76 7.46 -11.26 20.83
CA THR A 76 8.00 -9.93 20.52
C THR A 76 7.91 -9.63 19.03
N ARG A 77 7.91 -8.34 18.67
CA ARG A 77 7.93 -7.88 17.28
C ARG A 77 9.13 -8.44 16.50
N GLY A 78 10.31 -8.52 17.13
CA GLY A 78 11.50 -9.07 16.50
C GLY A 78 11.41 -10.58 16.24
N GLU A 79 10.66 -11.32 17.07
CA GLU A 79 10.37 -12.74 16.81
C GLU A 79 9.39 -12.91 15.65
N GLN A 80 8.38 -12.03 15.53
CA GLN A 80 7.49 -12.03 14.36
C GLN A 80 8.26 -11.77 13.08
N GLU A 81 9.17 -10.77 13.07
CA GLU A 81 10.01 -10.47 11.91
C GLU A 81 10.90 -11.67 11.52
N GLN A 82 11.43 -12.41 12.49
CA GLN A 82 12.19 -13.63 12.22
C GLN A 82 11.33 -14.78 11.69
N ILE A 83 10.08 -14.92 12.17
CA ILE A 83 9.13 -15.92 11.66
C ILE A 83 8.71 -15.57 10.23
N ASP A 84 8.39 -14.30 9.97
CA ASP A 84 8.03 -13.80 8.65
C ASP A 84 9.20 -13.95 7.67
N GLU A 85 10.43 -13.62 8.09
CA GLU A 85 11.64 -13.82 7.30
C GLU A 85 11.92 -15.31 7.06
N ALA A 86 11.72 -16.17 8.05
CA ALA A 86 11.85 -17.62 7.89
C ALA A 86 10.78 -18.19 6.96
N LEU A 87 9.54 -17.69 7.00
CA LEU A 87 8.46 -18.05 6.08
C LEU A 87 8.77 -17.61 4.66
N ALA A 88 9.17 -16.34 4.48
CA ALA A 88 9.58 -15.80 3.20
C ALA A 88 10.86 -16.48 2.64
N ALA A 89 11.78 -16.91 3.50
CA ALA A 89 12.94 -17.70 3.10
C ALA A 89 12.62 -19.18 2.85
N SER A 90 11.56 -19.70 3.48
CA SER A 90 11.03 -21.06 3.24
C SER A 90 10.13 -21.16 2.01
N GLU A 91 9.72 -20.03 1.43
CA GLU A 91 9.45 -19.93 -0.01
C GLU A 91 10.77 -20.11 -0.76
N ILE A 92 11.35 -21.29 -0.62
CA ILE A 92 12.43 -21.80 -1.43
C ILE A 92 11.97 -21.54 -2.87
N PRO A 93 12.69 -20.74 -3.68
CA PRO A 93 12.35 -20.58 -5.08
C PRO A 93 12.22 -21.99 -5.62
N ALA A 94 11.08 -22.33 -6.20
CA ALA A 94 10.81 -23.68 -6.66
C ALA A 94 11.91 -24.05 -7.67
N ILE A 95 12.99 -24.67 -7.18
CA ILE A 95 14.06 -25.16 -8.03
C ILE A 95 13.35 -26.17 -8.90
N PRO A 96 13.21 -25.93 -10.21
CA PRO A 96 12.60 -26.92 -11.07
C PRO A 96 13.49 -28.15 -10.91
N ARG A 97 12.94 -29.19 -10.28
CA ARG A 97 13.57 -30.49 -10.28
C ARG A 97 13.35 -31.01 -11.68
N ASP A 98 14.21 -30.56 -12.60
CA ASP A 98 14.29 -31.15 -13.92
C ASP A 98 14.56 -32.64 -13.67
N ASN A 99 13.55 -33.45 -13.99
CA ASN A 99 13.69 -34.90 -13.85
C ASN A 99 14.90 -35.32 -14.69
N THR A 100 15.65 -36.32 -14.25
CA THR A 100 16.85 -36.79 -14.96
C THR A 100 16.61 -37.00 -16.46
N MET A 101 15.40 -37.42 -16.84
CA MET A 101 14.97 -37.56 -18.24
C MET A 101 14.92 -36.25 -19.04
N GLN A 102 14.51 -35.13 -18.43
CA GLN A 102 14.51 -33.82 -19.07
C GLN A 102 15.93 -33.28 -19.26
N VAL A 103 16.81 -33.51 -18.27
CA VAL A 103 18.23 -33.16 -18.38
C VAL A 103 18.89 -33.95 -19.51
N THR A 104 18.68 -35.28 -19.55
CA THR A 104 19.21 -36.13 -20.64
C THR A 104 18.63 -35.77 -22.01
N ALA A 105 17.36 -35.35 -22.09
CA ALA A 105 16.77 -34.89 -23.35
C ALA A 105 17.37 -33.56 -23.82
N LYS A 106 17.60 -32.60 -22.91
CA LYS A 106 18.28 -31.33 -23.21
C LYS A 106 19.71 -31.56 -23.67
N GLU A 107 20.49 -32.37 -22.95
CA GLU A 107 21.85 -32.75 -23.34
C GLU A 107 21.87 -33.53 -24.67
N GLY A 108 20.90 -34.41 -24.89
CA GLY A 108 20.75 -35.13 -26.15
C GLY A 108 20.47 -34.20 -27.32
N LYS A 109 19.60 -33.21 -27.13
CA LYS A 109 19.33 -32.17 -28.14
C LYS A 109 20.55 -31.30 -28.42
N GLU A 110 21.31 -30.92 -27.40
CA GLU A 110 22.55 -30.15 -27.58
C GLU A 110 23.63 -30.94 -28.35
N LEU A 111 23.70 -32.25 -28.15
CA LEU A 111 24.70 -33.12 -28.77
C LEU A 111 24.33 -33.56 -30.18
N LEU A 112 23.03 -33.75 -30.47
CA LEU A 112 22.53 -34.20 -31.77
C LEU A 112 22.02 -33.06 -32.66
N GLY A 113 21.83 -31.86 -32.11
CA GLY A 113 21.21 -30.73 -32.80
C GLY A 113 19.72 -30.96 -33.07
N ASP A 114 19.16 -30.13 -33.95
CA ASP A 114 17.77 -30.26 -34.45
C ASP A 114 17.70 -31.14 -35.72
N GLU A 115 18.73 -31.96 -36.01
CA GLU A 115 18.72 -32.84 -37.17
C GLU A 115 17.63 -33.93 -37.04
N PRO A 116 16.82 -34.17 -38.08
CA PRO A 116 15.79 -35.22 -38.07
C PRO A 116 16.43 -36.61 -38.10
N ILE A 117 16.20 -37.41 -37.05
CA ILE A 117 16.72 -38.77 -36.93
C ILE A 117 15.61 -39.79 -37.23
N GLY A 118 15.86 -40.69 -38.19
CA GLY A 118 14.97 -41.79 -38.53
C GLY A 118 14.98 -42.93 -37.50
N SER A 119 14.00 -43.84 -37.58
CA SER A 119 13.91 -44.98 -36.65
C SER A 119 14.98 -46.04 -36.92
N THR A 120 15.53 -46.05 -38.14
CA THR A 120 16.64 -46.88 -38.57
C THR A 120 17.73 -46.02 -39.20
N ARG A 121 18.98 -46.53 -39.25
CA ARG A 121 20.09 -45.81 -39.90
C ARG A 121 19.81 -45.47 -41.37
N ALA A 122 19.14 -46.37 -42.09
CA ALA A 122 18.75 -46.15 -43.48
C ALA A 122 17.72 -45.02 -43.62
N GLU A 123 16.80 -44.88 -42.65
CA GLU A 123 15.85 -43.77 -42.62
C GLU A 123 16.53 -42.45 -42.25
N THR A 124 17.51 -42.45 -41.34
CA THR A 124 18.27 -41.24 -41.01
C THR A 124 19.05 -40.72 -42.22
N GLU A 125 19.67 -41.60 -43.01
CA GLU A 125 20.36 -41.20 -44.25
C GLU A 125 19.37 -40.60 -45.27
N ALA A 126 18.21 -41.23 -45.47
CA ALA A 126 17.19 -40.72 -46.38
C ALA A 126 16.62 -39.36 -45.92
N LEU A 127 16.40 -39.17 -44.62
CA LEU A 127 15.91 -37.91 -44.07
C LEU A 127 16.95 -36.79 -44.17
N LYS A 128 18.24 -37.12 -44.00
CA LYS A 128 19.33 -36.16 -44.16
C LYS A 128 19.45 -35.69 -45.61
N GLU A 129 19.36 -36.61 -46.58
CA GLU A 129 19.37 -36.25 -48.01
C GLU A 129 18.20 -35.33 -48.37
N VAL A 130 17.00 -35.57 -47.83
CA VAL A 130 15.83 -34.71 -48.06
C VAL A 130 15.96 -33.35 -47.36
N ALA A 131 16.53 -33.31 -46.16
CA ALA A 131 16.76 -32.06 -45.43
C ALA A 131 17.81 -31.19 -46.12
N ASP A 132 18.91 -31.79 -46.61
CA ASP A 132 19.95 -31.11 -47.35
C ASP A 132 19.44 -30.59 -48.71
N ASP A 133 18.49 -31.28 -49.36
CA ASP A 133 17.88 -30.84 -50.63
C ASP A 133 16.81 -29.74 -50.43
N ALA A 134 16.16 -29.71 -49.26
CA ALA A 134 15.18 -28.67 -48.90
C ALA A 134 15.83 -27.32 -48.52
N GLU A 135 17.05 -27.32 -47.98
CA GLU A 135 17.78 -26.08 -47.65
C GLU A 135 18.32 -25.32 -48.88
N VAL A 136 18.23 -25.90 -50.09
CA VAL A 136 18.74 -25.30 -51.34
C VAL A 136 17.69 -24.45 -52.08
N VAL A 137 16.45 -24.37 -51.59
CA VAL A 137 15.36 -23.60 -52.21
C VAL A 137 14.84 -22.51 -51.26
N GLU A 138 15.72 -21.64 -50.77
CA GLU A 138 15.34 -20.30 -50.31
C GLU A 138 16.25 -19.26 -50.97
N GLY A 139 15.91 -18.93 -52.21
CA GLY A 139 16.65 -17.97 -53.02
C GLY A 139 16.08 -17.84 -54.42
N GLU A 140 14.77 -17.60 -54.53
CA GLU A 140 14.22 -17.06 -55.78
C GLU A 140 13.17 -16.00 -55.45
N ASP A 141 13.53 -14.79 -55.86
CA ASP A 141 12.85 -13.51 -55.81
C ASP A 141 11.35 -13.57 -56.15
N ASP A 142 10.53 -12.91 -55.34
CA ASP A 142 9.24 -12.37 -55.81
C ASP A 142 9.09 -10.93 -55.28
N ASP A 143 9.73 -10.03 -56.02
CA ASP A 143 9.45 -8.60 -56.06
C ASP A 143 8.03 -8.40 -56.63
N GLU A 144 7.10 -7.81 -55.86
CA GLU A 144 6.05 -6.92 -56.39
C GLU A 144 5.41 -6.10 -55.25
N ASP A 145 5.90 -4.86 -55.15
CA ASP A 145 5.15 -3.59 -55.15
C ASP A 145 4.05 -3.30 -54.08
N ASP A 146 4.33 -2.19 -53.36
CA ASP A 146 3.48 -1.00 -53.27
C ASP A 146 2.23 -1.03 -52.35
N ASP A 147 2.33 -0.39 -51.18
CA ASP A 147 1.40 0.72 -50.88
C ASP A 147 1.97 1.67 -49.81
N GLU A 148 1.89 2.95 -50.14
CA GLU A 148 2.38 4.11 -49.42
C GLU A 148 1.58 4.37 -48.14
N GLY A 149 2.24 4.88 -47.12
CA GLY A 149 1.60 5.24 -45.85
C GLY A 149 2.49 6.11 -44.98
N ASP A 150 2.98 7.18 -45.60
CA ASP A 150 3.55 8.39 -44.99
C ASP A 150 2.64 8.92 -43.86
N GLU A 151 3.22 9.30 -42.73
CA GLU A 151 3.06 10.63 -42.14
C GLU A 151 3.84 10.76 -40.82
N ASP A 152 4.77 11.71 -40.88
CA ASP A 152 5.51 12.37 -39.81
C ASP A 152 4.71 12.63 -38.52
N GLU A 153 5.40 12.60 -37.38
CA GLU A 153 5.39 13.76 -36.47
C GLU A 153 6.55 13.67 -35.47
N GLU A 154 7.60 14.38 -35.85
CA GLU A 154 8.68 14.91 -35.03
C GLU A 154 8.10 15.82 -33.94
N ASN A 155 8.44 15.60 -32.68
CA ASN A 155 8.44 16.66 -31.67
C ASN A 155 9.47 16.34 -30.60
N GLY A 156 10.62 17.00 -30.73
CA GLY A 156 11.53 17.24 -29.62
C GLY A 156 10.93 18.29 -28.69
N ASP A 157 11.11 18.08 -27.39
CA ASP A 157 10.95 19.10 -26.38
C ASP A 157 12.12 18.95 -25.39
N GLU A 158 13.20 19.67 -25.72
CA GLU A 158 14.19 20.11 -24.74
C GLU A 158 13.61 21.35 -24.07
N GLU A 159 13.29 21.29 -22.77
CA GLU A 159 13.49 22.45 -21.91
C GLU A 159 14.13 22.05 -20.59
N GLU A 160 15.23 22.76 -20.33
CA GLU A 160 15.98 22.87 -19.09
C GLU A 160 15.07 23.41 -17.98
N ASP A 161 15.17 22.85 -16.78
CA ASP A 161 14.89 23.61 -15.57
C ASP A 161 15.88 23.22 -14.46
N GLU A 162 17.02 23.91 -14.50
CA GLU A 162 17.93 24.08 -13.37
C GLU A 162 17.28 25.02 -12.33
N GLU A 163 16.48 24.50 -11.41
CA GLU A 163 16.14 25.23 -10.18
C GLU A 163 16.66 24.50 -8.93
N GLU A 164 17.85 24.96 -8.53
CA GLU A 164 18.36 25.09 -7.15
C GLU A 164 17.76 24.14 -6.10
N LYS A 165 18.37 22.95 -5.98
CA LYS A 165 18.27 22.13 -4.77
C LYS A 165 18.84 22.93 -3.60
N ALA A 166 17.95 23.54 -2.82
CA ALA A 166 18.27 24.05 -1.50
C ALA A 166 18.89 22.92 -0.68
N ASN A 167 20.22 22.97 -0.48
CA ASN A 167 20.95 22.12 0.44
C ASN A 167 20.49 22.47 1.87
N LEU A 168 19.33 21.95 2.28
CA LEU A 168 18.93 21.94 3.68
C LEU A 168 19.95 21.07 4.42
N LYS A 169 20.86 21.72 5.16
CA LYS A 169 21.77 21.08 6.11
C LYS A 169 20.97 20.45 7.25
N ARG A 170 20.28 19.33 7.00
CA ARG A 170 19.60 18.50 8.00
C ARG A 170 20.57 17.58 8.72
N THR A 171 21.77 18.05 9.06
CA THR A 171 22.78 17.26 9.77
C THR A 171 22.70 17.42 11.29
N ILE A 172 21.85 18.32 11.79
CA ILE A 172 21.78 18.66 13.21
C ILE A 172 20.81 17.73 13.96
N THR A 173 19.71 17.32 13.32
CA THR A 173 18.62 16.61 14.02
C THR A 173 19.01 15.22 14.50
N MET A 174 19.81 14.47 13.75
CA MET A 174 20.18 13.10 14.15
C MET A 174 21.19 13.09 15.32
N ALA A 175 22.12 14.04 15.33
CA ALA A 175 23.09 14.18 16.42
C ALA A 175 22.43 14.61 17.74
N GLU A 176 21.45 15.54 17.67
CA GLU A 176 20.68 15.96 18.84
C GLU A 176 19.81 14.81 19.40
N THR A 177 19.18 14.01 18.54
CA THR A 177 18.37 12.86 19.00
C THR A 177 19.20 11.78 19.70
N LEU A 178 20.46 11.57 19.27
CA LEU A 178 21.35 10.62 19.95
C LEU A 178 21.78 11.15 21.32
N ALA A 179 22.10 12.44 21.42
CA ALA A 179 22.45 13.06 22.70
C ALA A 179 21.27 13.05 23.69
N GLU A 180 20.05 13.34 23.23
CA GLU A 180 18.84 13.27 24.04
C GLU A 180 18.50 11.84 24.50
N GLY A 181 18.66 10.85 23.60
CA GLY A 181 18.47 9.43 23.92
C GLY A 181 19.42 8.91 24.99
N GLU A 182 20.69 9.33 24.95
CA GLU A 182 21.68 8.98 25.98
C GLU A 182 21.36 9.60 27.34
N GLU A 183 20.88 10.85 27.38
CA GLU A 183 20.44 11.47 28.63
C GLU A 183 19.21 10.77 29.22
N PHE A 184 18.25 10.37 28.39
CA PHE A 184 17.06 9.65 28.84
C PHE A 184 17.41 8.31 29.49
N LEU A 185 18.32 7.55 28.88
CA LEU A 185 18.83 6.28 29.42
C LEU A 185 19.57 6.47 30.75
N LYS A 186 20.32 7.56 30.92
CA LYS A 186 20.96 7.89 32.20
C LYS A 186 19.93 8.20 33.29
N ARG A 187 18.86 8.95 32.98
CA ARG A 187 17.77 9.26 33.93
C ARG A 187 16.97 8.02 34.33
N GLN A 188 16.76 7.06 33.43
CA GLN A 188 16.10 5.79 33.76
C GLN A 188 16.92 4.93 34.72
N LYS A 189 18.24 4.84 34.51
CA LYS A 189 19.12 4.04 35.38
C LYS A 189 19.23 4.61 36.80
N THR A 190 19.16 5.93 36.98
CA THR A 190 19.24 6.54 38.32
C THR A 190 17.94 6.47 39.12
N ASN A 191 16.80 6.24 38.47
CA ASN A 191 15.50 6.18 39.15
C ASN A 191 15.04 4.75 39.49
N GLY A 192 15.73 3.72 38.98
CA GLY A 192 15.38 2.31 39.17
C GLY A 192 16.01 1.62 40.40
N ASP A 193 17.06 2.18 41.00
CA ASP A 193 17.86 1.51 42.05
C ASP A 193 17.54 1.95 43.50
N ALA A 194 16.48 2.73 43.73
CA ALA A 194 16.17 3.29 45.06
C ALA A 194 14.93 2.69 45.74
N LYS A 195 14.64 1.39 45.56
CA LYS A 195 13.54 0.77 46.31
C LYS A 195 13.71 -0.72 46.58
N GLU A 196 14.70 -1.05 47.41
CA GLU A 196 14.73 -2.33 48.14
C GLU A 196 15.16 -2.09 49.60
N GLU A 197 14.26 -1.49 50.39
CA GLU A 197 14.29 -1.66 51.85
C GLU A 197 13.24 -2.71 52.23
N ALA A 198 13.73 -3.88 52.63
CA ALA A 198 12.93 -5.00 53.12
C ALA A 198 12.40 -4.72 54.54
N PRO A 199 11.12 -5.00 54.84
CA PRO A 199 10.65 -5.03 56.22
C PRO A 199 11.10 -6.33 56.91
N GLN A 200 11.79 -6.18 58.03
CA GLN A 200 12.14 -7.25 58.96
C GLN A 200 10.85 -7.91 59.51
N ALA A 201 10.75 -9.23 59.37
CA ALA A 201 9.77 -10.04 60.07
C ALA A 201 10.35 -10.53 61.42
N GLU A 202 10.05 -9.81 62.49
CA GLU A 202 9.99 -10.37 63.84
C GLU A 202 8.72 -11.23 63.96
N ALA A 203 8.88 -12.51 64.28
CA ALA A 203 7.92 -13.27 65.08
C ALA A 203 8.62 -14.47 65.70
N ALA A 204 9.01 -14.28 66.96
CA ALA A 204 9.66 -15.24 67.84
C ALA A 204 8.73 -16.43 68.20
N SER A 205 9.35 -17.59 68.38
CA SER A 205 8.90 -18.69 69.23
C SER A 205 9.65 -18.65 70.55
#